data_AF-A0A845YTA7-F1
#
_entry.id   AF-A0A845YTA7-F1
#
_cell.length_a   1.000
_cell.length_b   1.000
_cell.length_c   1.000
_cell.angle_alpha   90.00
_cell.angle_beta   90.00
_cell.angle_gamma   90.00
#
_symmetry.space_group_name_H-M   'P 1'
#
loop_
_entity.id
_entity.type
_entity.pdbx_description
1 polymer ?
#
loop_
_entity_poly.entity_id
_entity_poly.type
_entity_poly.pdbx_seq_one_letter_code
_entity_poly.pdbx_strand_id
1 'polypeptide(L)'
;MSNRSPQTTNEQRLVRALQVIEKLQAKLAAVDSAPPEPVAIVGVGCRLPGNANGPEAFWRLLATGKDAISRVPDNRWDADAYYDADPRAPGKIVTRSGGFIDHLNEFDAAFFGISPREAMGMDPQQRLLLEVSWEAMEHGGMVPEQWVGQPVGVFFGISSHDYSQYLSARS
;
A
#
# COMPACT_ATOMS: atom_id res chain seq x y z
N MET A 1 12.35 69.61 21.23
CA MET A 1 12.97 68.27 21.00
C MET A 1 11.94 67.41 20.28
N SER A 2 12.03 67.29 18.96
CA SER A 2 11.05 66.53 18.16
C SER A 2 11.79 65.44 17.37
N ASN A 3 11.56 64.20 17.80
CA ASN A 3 12.20 62.99 17.30
C ASN A 3 11.42 62.50 16.06
N ARG A 4 11.95 62.70 14.85
CA ARG A 4 11.39 62.15 13.60
C ARG A 4 12.12 60.87 13.24
N SER A 5 11.47 59.74 13.47
CA SER A 5 11.86 58.42 12.97
C SER A 5 11.99 58.44 11.44
N PRO A 6 12.96 57.74 10.83
CA PRO A 6 13.11 57.68 9.38
C PRO A 6 11.98 56.85 8.77
N GLN A 7 11.03 57.51 8.12
CA GLN A 7 10.04 56.84 7.29
C GLN A 7 10.75 56.31 6.03
N THR A 8 10.96 55.00 5.94
CA THR A 8 11.39 54.34 4.70
C THR A 8 10.53 54.80 3.53
N THR A 9 11.14 55.37 2.51
CA THR A 9 10.48 55.93 1.32
C THR A 9 9.73 54.84 0.56
N ASN A 10 8.62 55.16 -0.11
CA ASN A 10 7.85 54.20 -0.92
C ASN A 10 8.73 53.48 -1.97
N GLU A 11 9.74 54.17 -2.48
CA GLU A 11 10.75 53.62 -3.39
C GLU A 11 11.58 52.49 -2.75
N GLN A 12 11.99 52.64 -1.48
CA GLN A 12 12.69 51.58 -0.74
C GLN A 12 11.80 50.35 -0.50
N ARG A 13 10.49 50.57 -0.33
CA ARG A 13 9.51 49.47 -0.20
C ARG A 13 9.32 48.74 -1.52
N LEU A 14 9.24 49.46 -2.64
CA LEU A 14 9.12 48.89 -3.99
C LEU A 14 10.36 48.07 -4.36
N VAL A 15 11.56 48.61 -4.13
CA VAL A 15 12.82 47.88 -4.39
C VAL A 15 12.90 46.60 -3.56
N ARG A 16 12.53 46.67 -2.27
CA ARG A 16 12.51 45.48 -1.41
C ARG A 16 11.47 44.44 -1.86
N ALA A 17 10.29 44.89 -2.28
CA ALA A 17 9.25 43.99 -2.80
C ALA A 17 9.70 43.31 -4.09
N LEU A 18 10.33 44.04 -5.01
CA LEU A 18 10.86 43.50 -6.26
C LEU A 18 11.93 42.43 -6.00
N GLN A 19 12.88 42.72 -5.10
CA GLN A 19 13.92 41.76 -4.69
C GLN A 19 13.34 40.48 -4.07
N VAL A 20 12.26 40.59 -3.30
CA VAL A 20 11.58 39.42 -2.75
C VAL A 20 10.92 38.61 -3.86
N ILE A 21 10.25 39.26 -4.81
CA ILE A 21 9.62 38.59 -5.96
C ILE A 21 10.67 37.86 -6.79
N GLU A 22 11.77 38.52 -7.16
CA GLU A 22 12.87 37.90 -7.93
C GLU A 22 13.47 36.70 -7.19
N LYS A 23 13.67 36.81 -5.87
CA LYS A 23 14.19 35.71 -5.05
C LYS A 23 13.22 34.54 -4.95
N LEU A 24 11.92 34.80 -4.88
CA LEU A 24 10.89 33.75 -4.88
C LEU A 24 10.78 33.09 -6.25
N GLN A 25 10.85 33.85 -7.34
CA GLN A 25 10.88 33.34 -8.70
C GLN A 25 12.11 32.46 -8.95
N ALA A 26 13.30 32.89 -8.48
CA ALA A 26 14.52 32.09 -8.58
C ALA A 26 14.43 30.78 -7.77
N LYS A 27 13.81 30.80 -6.58
CA LYS A 27 13.55 29.58 -5.80
C LYS A 27 12.56 28.65 -6.49
N LEU A 28 11.49 29.19 -7.07
CA LEU A 28 10.49 28.40 -7.79
C LEU A 28 11.11 27.74 -9.03
N ALA A 29 11.85 28.51 -9.82
CA ALA A 29 12.59 28.00 -10.97
C ALA A 29 13.63 26.93 -10.58
N ALA A 30 14.28 27.08 -9.42
CA ALA A 30 15.20 26.07 -8.90
C ALA A 30 14.51 24.77 -8.46
N VAL A 31 13.29 24.85 -7.92
CA VAL A 31 12.47 23.66 -7.58
C VAL A 31 11.97 22.98 -8.85
N ASP A 32 11.50 23.75 -9.84
CA ASP A 32 10.99 23.23 -11.12
C ASP A 32 12.12 22.65 -12.01
N SER A 33 13.35 23.15 -11.87
CA SER A 33 14.52 22.68 -12.63
C SER A 33 15.36 21.64 -11.88
N ALA A 34 15.07 21.39 -10.61
CA ALA A 34 15.71 20.30 -9.89
C ALA A 34 15.33 18.97 -10.55
N PRO A 35 16.29 18.11 -10.89
CA PRO A 35 15.97 16.77 -11.32
C PRO A 35 15.17 16.09 -10.20
N PRO A 36 14.16 15.27 -10.54
CA PRO A 36 13.37 14.58 -9.54
C PRO A 36 14.28 13.78 -8.62
N GLU A 37 14.10 13.94 -7.31
CA GLU A 37 14.86 13.21 -6.31
C GLU A 37 14.56 11.70 -6.45
N PRO A 38 15.59 10.84 -6.58
CA PRO A 38 15.38 9.41 -6.65
C PRO A 38 14.72 8.88 -5.37
N VAL A 39 13.69 8.05 -5.51
CA VAL A 39 13.02 7.39 -4.39
C VAL A 39 13.70 6.04 -4.12
N ALA A 40 14.16 5.84 -2.89
CA ALA A 40 14.75 4.57 -2.46
C ALA A 40 13.66 3.59 -1.97
N ILE A 41 13.72 2.35 -2.45
CA ILE A 41 12.96 1.24 -1.87
C ILE A 41 13.84 0.64 -0.77
N VAL A 42 13.45 0.88 0.48
CA VAL A 42 14.24 0.49 1.65
C VAL A 42 13.70 -0.76 2.33
N GLY A 43 12.43 -1.12 2.10
CA GLY A 43 11.77 -2.29 2.69
C GLY A 43 10.73 -2.87 1.75
N VAL A 44 10.56 -4.20 1.78
CA VAL A 44 9.59 -4.92 0.95
C VAL A 44 8.97 -6.05 1.76
N GLY A 45 7.65 -6.14 1.72
CA GLY A 45 6.88 -7.28 2.22
C GLY A 45 5.96 -7.80 1.12
N CYS A 46 5.69 -9.10 1.10
CA CYS A 46 4.73 -9.67 0.16
C CYS A 46 4.11 -10.98 0.66
N ARG A 47 2.92 -11.26 0.11
CA ARG A 47 2.20 -12.53 0.25
C ARG A 47 1.72 -12.92 -1.12
N LEU A 48 2.28 -14.01 -1.66
CA LEU A 48 2.06 -14.43 -3.03
C LEU A 48 1.83 -15.95 -3.10
N PRO A 49 1.20 -16.45 -4.18
CA PRO A 49 0.99 -17.88 -4.37
C PRO A 49 2.29 -18.69 -4.30
N GLY A 50 2.16 -19.97 -3.95
CA GLY A 50 3.30 -20.89 -3.87
C GLY A 50 4.13 -20.77 -2.58
N ASN A 51 3.51 -20.32 -1.48
CA ASN A 51 4.15 -20.08 -0.19
C ASN A 51 5.26 -19.01 -0.24
N ALA A 52 5.08 -18.00 -1.10
CA ALA A 52 5.96 -16.85 -1.18
C ALA A 52 5.54 -15.80 -0.14
N ASN A 53 5.86 -16.08 1.12
CA ASN A 53 5.60 -15.22 2.27
C ASN A 53 6.85 -14.38 2.57
N GLY A 54 7.06 -13.32 1.78
CA GLY A 54 8.20 -12.42 1.89
C GLY A 54 9.17 -12.47 0.71
N PRO A 55 10.06 -11.47 0.61
CA PRO A 55 10.90 -11.26 -0.56
C PRO A 55 11.88 -12.41 -0.84
N GLU A 56 12.46 -13.05 0.19
CA GLU A 56 13.39 -14.17 0.02
C GLU A 56 12.66 -15.43 -0.46
N ALA A 57 11.46 -15.69 0.05
CA ALA A 57 10.65 -16.82 -0.37
C ALA A 57 10.19 -16.65 -1.82
N PHE A 58 9.78 -15.43 -2.18
CA PHE A 58 9.44 -15.09 -3.56
C PHE A 58 10.65 -15.22 -4.49
N TRP A 59 11.82 -14.73 -4.09
CA TRP A 59 13.04 -14.87 -4.88
C TRP A 59 13.42 -16.33 -5.13
N ARG A 60 13.32 -17.19 -4.10
CA ARG A 60 13.57 -18.63 -4.27
C ARG A 60 12.60 -19.26 -5.27
N LEU A 61 11.33 -18.89 -5.24
CA LEU A 61 10.32 -19.36 -6.19
C LEU A 61 10.71 -18.98 -7.63
N LEU A 62 11.07 -17.72 -7.85
CA LEU A 62 11.51 -17.23 -9.16
C LEU A 62 12.80 -17.90 -9.64
N ALA A 63 13.81 -17.97 -8.77
CA ALA A 63 15.12 -18.53 -9.09
C ALA A 63 15.06 -20.04 -9.41
N THR A 64 14.09 -20.75 -8.83
CA THR A 64 13.86 -22.18 -9.13
C THR A 64 12.91 -22.41 -10.30
N GLY A 65 12.30 -21.37 -10.86
CA GLY A 65 11.36 -21.47 -11.97
C GLY A 65 10.09 -22.25 -11.62
N LYS A 66 9.70 -22.28 -10.34
CA LYS A 66 8.56 -23.07 -9.87
C LYS A 66 7.24 -22.40 -10.25
N ASP A 67 6.33 -23.17 -10.82
CA ASP A 67 4.94 -22.74 -11.04
C ASP A 67 4.16 -22.70 -9.72
N ALA A 68 3.54 -21.56 -9.44
CA ALA A 68 2.76 -21.29 -8.25
C ALA A 68 1.25 -21.50 -8.46
N ILE A 69 0.84 -21.87 -9.67
CA ILE A 69 -0.55 -22.17 -10.00
C ILE A 69 -0.91 -23.56 -9.45
N SER A 70 -1.99 -23.60 -8.68
CA SER A 70 -2.56 -24.84 -8.15
C SER A 70 -4.00 -24.98 -8.59
N ARG A 71 -4.57 -26.17 -8.37
CA ARG A 71 -6.02 -26.32 -8.37
C ARG A 71 -6.63 -25.39 -7.31
N VAL A 72 -7.84 -24.90 -7.55
CA VAL A 72 -8.65 -24.19 -6.55
C VAL A 72 -8.72 -25.05 -5.28
N PRO A 73 -8.31 -24.51 -4.12
CA PRO A 73 -8.40 -25.26 -2.86
C PRO A 73 -9.85 -25.55 -2.47
N ASP A 74 -10.09 -26.74 -1.90
CA ASP A 74 -11.44 -27.20 -1.51
C ASP A 74 -12.13 -26.30 -0.47
N ASN A 75 -11.34 -25.51 0.27
CA ASN A 75 -11.84 -24.55 1.26
C ASN A 75 -12.27 -23.20 0.64
N ARG A 76 -12.15 -23.01 -0.68
CA ARG A 76 -12.58 -21.79 -1.40
C ARG A 76 -13.96 -21.96 -2.00
N TRP A 77 -14.07 -22.85 -2.98
CA TRP A 77 -15.33 -23.27 -3.61
C TRP A 77 -15.11 -24.59 -4.36
N ASP A 78 -16.20 -25.28 -4.71
CA ASP A 78 -16.14 -26.49 -5.54
C ASP A 78 -15.85 -26.13 -7.00
N ALA A 79 -14.59 -26.29 -7.43
CA ALA A 79 -14.18 -25.98 -8.79
C ALA A 79 -14.86 -26.86 -9.86
N ASP A 80 -15.24 -28.10 -9.52
CA ASP A 80 -15.88 -29.01 -10.48
C ASP A 80 -17.31 -28.59 -10.77
N ALA A 81 -18.02 -28.03 -9.77
CA ALA A 81 -19.38 -27.52 -9.95
C ALA A 81 -19.45 -26.35 -10.95
N TYR A 82 -18.39 -25.55 -11.06
CA TYR A 82 -18.34 -24.36 -11.93
C TYR A 82 -17.54 -24.56 -13.22
N TYR A 83 -16.88 -25.69 -13.42
CA TYR A 83 -16.10 -25.91 -14.63
C TYR A 83 -16.97 -26.23 -15.85
N ASP A 84 -16.63 -25.62 -16.99
CA ASP A 84 -17.05 -26.05 -18.32
C ASP A 84 -15.93 -25.79 -19.34
N ALA A 85 -15.75 -26.67 -20.31
CA ALA A 85 -14.74 -26.49 -21.35
C ALA A 85 -15.17 -25.45 -22.41
N ASP A 86 -16.47 -25.16 -22.54
CA ASP A 86 -16.99 -24.11 -23.42
C ASP A 86 -16.83 -22.72 -22.79
N PRO A 87 -16.02 -21.81 -23.37
CA PRO A 87 -15.87 -20.44 -22.88
C PRO A 87 -17.16 -19.60 -22.93
N ARG A 88 -18.19 -20.06 -23.65
CA ARG A 88 -19.49 -19.38 -23.77
C ARG A 88 -20.55 -19.93 -22.82
N ALA A 89 -20.25 -20.99 -22.07
CA ALA A 89 -21.19 -21.56 -21.11
C ALA A 89 -21.53 -20.53 -20.02
N PRO A 90 -22.81 -20.13 -19.87
CA PRO A 90 -23.20 -19.12 -18.89
C PRO A 90 -22.91 -19.55 -17.44
N GLY A 91 -22.27 -18.69 -16.66
CA GLY A 91 -21.99 -18.95 -15.24
C GLY A 91 -20.93 -20.02 -14.97
N LYS A 92 -20.11 -20.37 -15.97
CA LYS A 92 -19.04 -21.37 -15.87
C LYS A 92 -17.65 -20.75 -16.01
N ILE A 93 -16.66 -21.48 -15.53
CA ILE A 93 -15.24 -21.12 -15.52
C ILE A 93 -14.48 -22.17 -16.35
N VAL A 94 -13.63 -21.72 -17.27
CA VAL A 94 -12.86 -22.61 -18.17
C VAL A 94 -11.64 -23.26 -17.53
N THR A 95 -11.37 -22.95 -16.26
CA THR A 95 -10.21 -23.42 -15.52
C THR A 95 -10.61 -23.85 -14.11
N ARG A 96 -9.89 -24.84 -13.58
CA ARG A 96 -9.95 -25.25 -12.18
C ARG A 96 -8.71 -24.82 -11.40
N SER A 97 -7.87 -24.00 -12.02
CA SER A 97 -6.56 -23.63 -11.50
C SER A 97 -6.42 -22.12 -11.37
N GLY A 98 -5.65 -21.69 -10.38
CA GLY A 98 -5.36 -20.28 -10.09
C GLY A 98 -4.20 -20.16 -9.10
N GLY A 99 -3.78 -18.92 -8.84
CA GLY A 99 -2.82 -18.60 -7.80
C GLY A 99 -3.55 -18.27 -6.50
N PHE A 100 -3.28 -19.01 -5.43
CA PHE A 100 -3.93 -18.82 -4.14
C PHE A 100 -2.90 -18.50 -3.06
N ILE A 101 -3.26 -17.56 -2.18
CA ILE A 101 -2.52 -17.28 -0.96
C ILE A 101 -3.09 -18.19 0.14
N ASP A 102 -2.20 -18.88 0.83
CA ASP A 102 -2.55 -19.75 1.96
C ASP A 102 -2.88 -18.90 3.19
N HIS A 103 -3.58 -19.50 4.16
CA HIS A 103 -3.82 -18.88 5.48
C HIS A 103 -4.52 -17.51 5.48
N LEU A 104 -5.28 -17.15 4.43
CA LEU A 104 -6.06 -15.89 4.35
C LEU A 104 -7.03 -15.62 5.52
N ASN A 105 -7.31 -16.62 6.35
CA ASN A 105 -8.19 -16.51 7.51
C ASN A 105 -7.42 -16.26 8.82
N GLU A 106 -6.10 -16.40 8.81
CA GLU A 106 -5.23 -16.19 9.97
C GLU A 106 -4.88 -14.71 10.06
N PHE A 107 -4.91 -14.17 11.27
CA PHE A 107 -4.57 -12.77 11.55
C PHE A 107 -4.27 -12.60 13.04
N ASP A 108 -3.11 -12.04 13.38
CA ASP A 108 -2.77 -11.70 14.77
C ASP A 108 -3.42 -10.38 15.19
N ALA A 109 -4.70 -10.44 15.54
CA ALA A 109 -5.47 -9.27 15.93
C ALA A 109 -4.90 -8.57 17.18
N ALA A 110 -4.36 -9.35 18.13
CA ALA A 110 -3.86 -8.81 19.40
C ALA A 110 -2.61 -7.96 19.18
N PHE A 111 -1.73 -8.38 18.27
CA PHE A 111 -0.55 -7.62 17.86
C PHE A 111 -0.90 -6.22 17.35
N PHE A 112 -1.95 -6.10 16.55
CA PHE A 112 -2.42 -4.81 16.02
C PHE A 112 -3.37 -4.05 16.97
N GLY A 113 -3.60 -4.56 18.19
CA GLY A 113 -4.52 -3.94 19.16
C GLY A 113 -6.00 -4.03 18.77
N ILE A 114 -6.35 -4.98 17.90
CA ILE A 114 -7.71 -5.18 17.36
C ILE A 114 -8.42 -6.26 18.19
N SER A 115 -9.68 -5.99 18.56
CA SER A 115 -10.47 -6.97 19.32
C SER A 115 -10.85 -8.17 18.46
N PRO A 116 -11.01 -9.40 19.02
CA PRO A 116 -11.45 -10.56 18.25
C PRO A 116 -12.78 -10.35 17.52
N ARG A 117 -13.70 -9.58 18.12
CA ARG A 117 -15.00 -9.24 17.52
C ARG A 117 -14.86 -8.38 16.27
N GLU A 118 -13.98 -7.40 16.33
CA GLU A 118 -13.67 -6.52 15.20
C GLU A 118 -12.93 -7.29 14.10
N ALA A 119 -11.92 -8.08 14.48
CA ALA A 119 -11.14 -8.90 13.56
C ALA A 119 -12.03 -9.81 12.69
N MET A 120 -13.08 -10.43 13.24
CA MET A 120 -14.02 -11.27 12.47
C MET A 120 -14.70 -10.53 11.31
N GLY A 121 -15.01 -9.24 11.49
CA GLY A 121 -15.68 -8.42 10.50
C GLY A 121 -14.75 -7.78 9.47
N MET A 122 -13.43 -7.76 9.73
CA MET A 122 -12.46 -7.14 8.82
C MET A 122 -12.34 -7.90 7.51
N ASP A 123 -12.19 -7.17 6.41
CA ASP A 123 -11.86 -7.74 5.11
C ASP A 123 -10.47 -8.42 5.17
N PRO A 124 -10.29 -9.64 4.65
CA PRO A 124 -8.99 -10.30 4.57
C PRO A 124 -7.90 -9.44 3.91
N GLN A 125 -8.24 -8.58 2.96
CA GLN A 125 -7.28 -7.65 2.33
C GLN A 125 -6.77 -6.59 3.31
N GLN A 126 -7.60 -6.12 4.25
CA GLN A 126 -7.17 -5.18 5.29
C GLN A 126 -6.23 -5.85 6.29
N ARG A 127 -6.54 -7.09 6.68
CA ARG A 127 -5.69 -7.89 7.57
C ARG A 127 -4.32 -8.14 6.95
N LEU A 128 -4.32 -8.56 5.68
CA LEU A 128 -3.09 -8.79 4.91
C LEU A 128 -2.26 -7.50 4.75
N LEU A 129 -2.93 -6.37 4.49
CA LEU A 129 -2.27 -5.08 4.38
C LEU A 129 -1.55 -4.69 5.68
N LEU A 130 -2.14 -4.93 6.84
CA LEU A 130 -1.52 -4.64 8.14
C LEU A 130 -0.26 -5.48 8.35
N GLU A 131 -0.36 -6.80 8.16
CA GLU A 131 0.78 -7.72 8.31
C GLU A 131 1.91 -7.39 7.33
N VAL A 132 1.59 -7.25 6.05
CA VAL A 132 2.60 -7.01 5.01
C VAL A 132 3.25 -5.63 5.17
N SER A 133 2.50 -4.61 5.60
CA SER A 133 3.08 -3.29 5.87
C SER A 133 4.06 -3.34 7.04
N TRP A 134 3.72 -4.09 8.10
CA TRP A 134 4.62 -4.29 9.23
C TRP A 134 5.92 -4.98 8.80
N GLU A 135 5.80 -6.10 8.08
CA GLU A 135 6.96 -6.84 7.58
C GLU A 135 7.84 -6.03 6.64
N ALA A 136 7.24 -5.19 5.79
CA ALA A 136 7.99 -4.29 4.92
C ALA A 136 8.83 -3.29 5.74
N MET A 137 8.28 -2.77 6.84
CA MET A 137 9.01 -1.89 7.75
C MET A 137 10.15 -2.64 8.45
N GLU A 138 9.91 -3.85 8.95
CA GLU A 138 10.93 -4.70 9.58
C GLU A 138 12.06 -5.06 8.62
N HIS A 139 11.73 -5.47 7.39
CA HIS A 139 12.71 -5.74 6.34
C HIS A 139 13.58 -4.50 6.05
N GLY A 140 12.99 -3.30 6.13
CA GLY A 140 13.73 -2.05 5.99
C GLY A 140 14.51 -1.60 7.21
N GLY A 141 14.53 -2.40 8.29
CA GLY A 141 15.21 -2.06 9.54
C GLY A 141 14.57 -0.87 10.26
N MET A 142 13.30 -0.58 10.00
CA MET A 142 12.57 0.52 10.62
C MET A 142 11.95 0.08 11.95
N VAL A 143 11.93 0.98 12.91
CA VAL A 143 11.22 0.81 14.19
C VAL A 143 9.88 1.54 14.10
N PRO A 144 8.73 0.85 14.00
CA PRO A 144 7.42 1.48 13.70
C PRO A 144 7.03 2.62 14.65
N GLU A 145 7.40 2.53 15.92
CA GLU A 145 7.12 3.55 16.94
C GLU A 145 7.76 4.90 16.62
N GLN A 146 8.89 4.91 15.89
CA GLN A 146 9.59 6.15 15.51
C GLN A 146 8.84 6.96 14.44
N TRP A 147 7.89 6.34 13.76
CA TRP A 147 7.12 6.94 12.67
C TRP A 147 5.77 7.49 13.11
N VAL A 148 5.38 7.27 14.38
CA VAL A 148 4.14 7.81 14.93
C VAL A 148 4.19 9.33 14.95
N GLY A 149 3.19 9.97 14.32
CA GLY A 149 3.10 11.43 14.22
C GLY A 149 4.02 12.06 13.16
N GLN A 150 4.78 11.25 12.41
CA GLN A 150 5.57 11.73 11.28
C GLN A 150 4.69 11.92 10.03
N PRO A 151 5.08 12.80 9.08
CA PRO A 151 4.34 13.01 7.84
C PRO A 151 4.56 11.84 6.85
N VAL A 152 4.02 10.67 7.16
CA VAL A 152 4.09 9.45 6.34
C VAL A 152 2.82 9.32 5.49
N GLY A 153 3.00 9.21 4.18
CA GLY A 153 1.92 8.91 3.24
C GLY A 153 1.76 7.41 3.05
N VAL A 154 0.52 6.92 3.01
CA VAL A 154 0.19 5.51 2.73
C VAL A 154 -0.67 5.45 1.48
N PHE A 155 -0.22 4.67 0.48
CA PHE A 155 -0.89 4.51 -0.80
C PHE A 155 -1.06 3.02 -1.08
N PHE A 156 -2.27 2.57 -1.35
CA PHE A 156 -2.56 1.16 -1.67
C PHE A 156 -3.68 1.05 -2.70
N GLY A 157 -3.60 0.03 -3.54
CA GLY A 157 -4.66 -0.37 -4.45
C GLY A 157 -5.42 -1.54 -3.85
N ILE A 158 -6.70 -1.33 -3.52
CA ILE A 158 -7.60 -2.39 -3.08
C ILE A 158 -8.83 -2.38 -3.97
N SER A 159 -9.27 -3.56 -4.37
CA SER A 159 -10.50 -3.72 -5.15
C SER A 159 -11.22 -4.97 -4.69
N SER A 160 -12.30 -4.81 -3.92
CA SER A 160 -13.50 -5.68 -3.98
C SER A 160 -14.54 -5.28 -2.92
N HIS A 161 -15.81 -5.55 -3.25
CA HIS A 161 -17.00 -5.48 -2.39
C HIS A 161 -17.53 -6.90 -2.06
N ASP A 162 -16.76 -7.94 -2.34
CA ASP A 162 -17.26 -9.33 -2.33
C ASP A 162 -17.29 -9.91 -0.91
N TYR A 163 -16.41 -9.45 -0.02
CA TYR A 163 -16.42 -9.89 1.38
C TYR A 163 -17.63 -9.35 2.15
N SER A 164 -18.04 -8.09 1.90
CA SER A 164 -19.24 -7.53 2.51
C SER A 164 -20.51 -8.22 1.99
N GLN A 165 -20.55 -8.62 0.71
CA GLN A 165 -21.62 -9.45 0.14
C GLN A 165 -21.62 -10.86 0.75
N TYR A 166 -20.45 -11.47 0.94
CA TYR A 166 -20.31 -12.78 1.60
C TYR A 166 -20.81 -12.77 3.05
N LEU A 167 -20.46 -11.73 3.83
CA LEU A 167 -20.93 -11.57 5.20
C LEU A 167 -22.45 -11.36 5.27
N SER A 168 -23.01 -10.58 4.34
CA SER A 168 -24.45 -10.33 4.25
C SER A 168 -25.26 -11.56 3.86
N ALA A 169 -24.66 -12.50 3.13
CA ALA A 169 -25.29 -13.78 2.78
C ALA A 169 -25.30 -14.80 3.94
N ARG A 170 -24.58 -14.55 5.04
CA ARG A 170 -24.49 -15.45 6.22
C ARG A 170 -25.26 -14.95 7.45
N SER A 171 -25.82 -13.75 7.42
CA SER A 171 -26.68 -13.17 8.46
C SER A 171 -28.15 -13.46 8.20
#